data_AF-A0AAD6P8D5-F1
#
_entry.id   AF-A0AAD6P8D5-F1
#
_cell.length_a   1.000
_cell.length_b   1.000
_cell.length_c   1.000
_cell.angle_alpha   90.00
_cell.angle_beta   90.00
_cell.angle_gamma   90.00
#
_symmetry.space_group_name_H-M   'P 1'
#
loop_
_entity.id
_entity.type
_entity.pdbx_description
1 polymer ?
#
loop_
_entity_poly.entity_id
_entity_poly.type
_entity_poly.pdbx_seq_one_letter_code
_entity_poly.pdbx_strand_id
1 'polypeptide(L)'
;MALSSQNQETQTLEIPEGFRFRPDDQELVRFYLYPKITNPDIFTTFNVPVRDCHLFGSQARDPWQIWDSFPKRHGEDLFFFTQLTKKGRHVVRQISGGPGKWHQDYKDPPLDVSIDPNCKVTAIRKVFTYHNPKSDHNGSWLLFEYSLPSLSQLTVLCQLRKKEVHNPEQSTTKKRKRVLQQSTTKKRKKGC
;
A
#
# COMPACT_ATOMS: atom_id res chain seq x y z
N MET A 1 -31.90 -38.23 -17.36
CA MET A 1 -31.03 -37.39 -18.21
C MET A 1 -30.32 -36.40 -17.30
N ALA A 2 -29.05 -36.64 -17.02
CA ALA A 2 -28.26 -35.80 -16.12
C ALA A 2 -27.86 -34.51 -16.85
N LEU A 3 -28.15 -33.35 -16.25
CA LEU A 3 -27.70 -32.06 -16.73
C LEU A 3 -26.21 -31.93 -16.43
N SER A 4 -25.41 -31.87 -17.49
CA SER A 4 -23.96 -31.66 -17.45
C SER A 4 -23.63 -30.30 -16.83
N SER A 5 -22.90 -30.31 -15.71
CA SER A 5 -22.20 -29.14 -15.17
C SER A 5 -21.19 -28.64 -16.19
N GLN A 6 -21.37 -27.42 -16.68
CA GLN A 6 -20.34 -26.75 -17.48
C GLN A 6 -19.27 -26.19 -16.54
N ASN A 7 -18.03 -26.65 -16.74
CA ASN A 7 -16.82 -26.09 -16.14
C ASN A 7 -16.70 -24.62 -16.57
N GLN A 8 -16.61 -23.71 -15.59
CA GLN A 8 -16.15 -22.35 -15.86
C GLN A 8 -14.63 -22.38 -16.06
N GLU A 9 -14.18 -22.27 -17.32
CA GLU A 9 -12.78 -22.04 -17.64
C GLU A 9 -12.35 -20.68 -17.10
N THR A 10 -11.46 -20.66 -16.12
CA THR A 10 -10.76 -19.47 -15.67
C THR A 10 -9.79 -19.05 -16.79
N GLN A 11 -10.17 -18.02 -17.56
CA GLN A 11 -9.27 -17.37 -18.51
C GLN A 11 -8.04 -16.86 -17.76
N THR A 12 -6.93 -17.56 -17.92
CA THR A 12 -5.63 -17.12 -17.41
C THR A 12 -5.07 -16.13 -18.42
N LEU A 13 -4.98 -14.85 -18.03
CA LEU A 13 -4.30 -13.85 -18.84
C LEU A 13 -2.81 -14.20 -18.88
N GLU A 14 -2.28 -14.52 -20.06
CA GLU A 14 -0.83 -14.68 -20.25
C GLU A 14 -0.16 -13.31 -20.11
N ILE A 15 0.42 -13.06 -18.94
CA ILE A 15 1.17 -11.83 -18.66
C ILE A 15 2.61 -12.03 -19.18
N PRO A 16 3.09 -11.19 -20.11
CA PRO A 16 4.45 -11.30 -20.63
C PRO A 16 5.51 -11.28 -19.52
N GLU A 17 6.59 -12.02 -19.75
CA GLU A 17 7.77 -11.93 -18.89
C GLU A 17 8.26 -10.48 -18.82
N GLY A 18 8.68 -10.05 -17.62
CA GLY A 18 9.11 -8.67 -17.41
C GLY A 18 8.01 -7.68 -17.04
N PHE A 19 6.72 -7.97 -17.26
CA PHE A 19 5.64 -7.08 -16.80
C PHE A 19 5.72 -6.84 -15.28
N ARG A 20 5.42 -5.64 -14.82
CA ARG A 20 5.42 -5.27 -13.40
C ARG A 20 4.17 -4.49 -13.09
N PHE A 21 3.51 -4.84 -12.01
CA PHE A 21 2.41 -4.02 -11.53
C PHE A 21 2.95 -2.82 -10.75
N ARG A 22 2.85 -1.64 -11.37
CA ARG A 22 3.31 -0.36 -10.80
C ARG A 22 2.27 0.73 -11.04
N PRO A 23 1.08 0.59 -10.45
CA PRO A 23 0.03 1.58 -10.64
C PRO A 23 0.42 2.90 -9.97
N ASP A 24 -0.06 4.01 -10.52
CA ASP A 24 -0.08 5.27 -9.81
C ASP A 24 -1.30 5.40 -8.87
N ASP A 25 -1.37 6.51 -8.13
CA ASP A 25 -2.44 6.76 -7.16
C ASP A 25 -3.83 6.86 -7.82
N GLN A 26 -3.91 7.40 -9.04
CA GLN A 26 -5.17 7.50 -9.78
C GLN A 26 -5.60 6.15 -10.34
N GLU A 27 -4.66 5.35 -10.85
CA GLU A 27 -4.94 4.01 -11.37
C GLU A 27 -5.46 3.08 -10.28
N LEU A 28 -4.83 3.10 -9.08
CA LEU A 28 -5.31 2.37 -7.91
C LEU A 28 -6.76 2.72 -7.55
N VAL A 29 -7.10 4.00 -7.61
CA VAL A 29 -8.46 4.45 -7.29
C VAL A 29 -9.44 4.08 -8.41
N ARG A 30 -9.12 4.46 -9.65
CA ARG A 30 -10.01 4.39 -10.81
C ARG A 30 -10.30 2.95 -11.24
N PHE A 31 -9.25 2.13 -11.35
CA PHE A 31 -9.37 0.80 -11.95
C PHE A 31 -9.53 -0.32 -10.92
N TYR A 32 -9.23 -0.07 -9.65
CA TYR A 32 -9.27 -1.10 -8.61
C TYR A 32 -10.25 -0.77 -7.47
N LEU A 33 -10.03 0.31 -6.73
CA LEU A 33 -10.86 0.60 -5.54
C LEU A 33 -12.29 0.99 -5.89
N TYR A 34 -12.49 1.87 -6.88
CA TYR A 34 -13.83 2.30 -7.28
C TYR A 34 -14.68 1.11 -7.76
N PRO A 35 -14.23 0.26 -8.73
CA PRO A 35 -15.00 -0.89 -9.18
C PRO A 35 -15.23 -1.95 -8.08
N LYS A 36 -14.26 -2.17 -7.17
CA LYS A 36 -14.45 -3.08 -6.01
C LYS A 36 -15.63 -2.64 -5.13
N ILE A 37 -15.87 -1.34 -5.00
CA ILE A 37 -16.95 -0.80 -4.17
C ILE A 37 -18.27 -0.74 -4.93
N THR A 38 -18.27 -0.29 -6.19
CA THR A 38 -19.51 0.00 -6.93
C THR A 38 -20.05 -1.21 -7.69
N ASN A 39 -19.18 -2.12 -8.14
CA ASN A 39 -19.53 -3.27 -8.97
C ASN A 39 -18.85 -4.56 -8.47
N PRO A 40 -19.05 -4.95 -7.18
CA PRO A 40 -18.31 -6.05 -6.56
C PRO A 40 -18.51 -7.39 -7.27
N ASP A 41 -19.70 -7.66 -7.82
CA ASP A 41 -20.03 -8.94 -8.48
C ASP A 41 -19.32 -9.12 -9.83
N ILE A 42 -18.97 -8.02 -10.50
CA ILE A 42 -18.27 -8.03 -11.79
C ILE A 42 -16.75 -8.08 -11.57
N PHE A 43 -16.29 -7.52 -10.46
CA PHE A 43 -14.89 -7.36 -10.14
C PHE A 43 -14.20 -8.65 -9.65
N THR A 44 -14.92 -9.78 -9.54
CA THR A 44 -14.46 -11.01 -8.86
C THR A 44 -13.74 -12.04 -9.73
N THR A 45 -13.58 -11.82 -11.04
CA THR A 45 -13.11 -12.90 -11.95
C THR A 45 -11.67 -12.78 -12.45
N PHE A 46 -11.00 -11.62 -12.33
CA PHE A 46 -9.73 -11.35 -13.05
C PHE A 46 -8.62 -10.68 -12.23
N ASN A 47 -8.67 -10.68 -10.90
CA ASN A 47 -7.87 -9.77 -10.06
C ASN A 47 -6.40 -10.18 -9.83
N VAL A 48 -5.66 -10.35 -10.91
CA VAL A 48 -4.23 -10.09 -10.89
C VAL A 48 -4.07 -8.58 -11.09
N PRO A 49 -3.63 -7.79 -10.10
CA PRO A 49 -2.76 -8.18 -8.97
C PRO A 49 -3.19 -7.75 -7.54
N VAL A 50 -4.39 -7.18 -7.34
CA VAL A 50 -4.88 -6.72 -6.01
C VAL A 50 -5.77 -7.78 -5.36
N ARG A 51 -5.44 -8.21 -4.13
CA ARG A 51 -6.02 -9.40 -3.46
C ARG A 51 -6.81 -9.05 -2.20
N ASP A 52 -7.78 -9.86 -1.77
CA ASP A 52 -8.41 -9.65 -0.45
C ASP A 52 -7.49 -10.15 0.68
N CYS A 53 -7.26 -9.33 1.72
CA CYS A 53 -6.48 -9.71 2.89
C CYS A 53 -6.90 -8.92 4.13
N HIS A 54 -7.03 -9.59 5.28
CA HIS A 54 -7.29 -8.92 6.56
C HIS A 54 -6.00 -8.29 7.10
N LEU A 55 -5.87 -6.96 6.96
CA LEU A 55 -4.69 -6.21 7.39
C LEU A 55 -4.79 -5.61 8.79
N PHE A 56 -5.99 -5.58 9.37
CA PHE A 56 -6.25 -4.97 10.66
C PHE A 56 -7.14 -5.85 11.55
N GLY A 57 -7.04 -5.66 12.87
CA GLY A 57 -7.92 -6.30 13.84
C GLY A 57 -7.48 -7.69 14.25
N SER A 58 -8.41 -8.47 14.78
CA SER A 58 -8.15 -9.78 15.43
C SER A 58 -7.67 -10.88 14.50
N GLN A 59 -7.85 -10.71 13.18
CA GLN A 59 -7.38 -11.68 12.17
C GLN A 59 -6.11 -11.20 11.42
N ALA A 60 -5.61 -10.00 11.74
CA ALA A 60 -4.46 -9.44 11.05
C ALA A 60 -3.16 -10.11 11.46
N ARG A 61 -2.39 -10.58 10.49
CA ARG A 61 -1.03 -11.09 10.69
C ARG A 61 -0.02 -9.95 10.66
N ASP A 62 1.17 -10.20 11.18
CA ASP A 62 2.27 -9.25 11.08
C ASP A 62 2.67 -9.00 9.61
N PRO A 63 3.17 -7.81 9.25
CA PRO A 63 3.39 -7.43 7.86
C PRO A 63 4.38 -8.33 7.13
N TRP A 64 5.42 -8.85 7.80
CA TRP A 64 6.35 -9.81 7.18
C TRP A 64 5.71 -11.16 6.90
N GLN A 65 4.84 -11.65 7.79
CA GLN A 65 4.11 -12.90 7.56
C GLN A 65 3.16 -12.78 6.37
N ILE A 66 2.51 -11.62 6.22
CA ILE A 66 1.70 -11.31 5.04
C ILE A 66 2.60 -11.28 3.81
N TRP A 67 3.68 -10.51 3.86
CA TRP A 67 4.63 -10.37 2.77
C TRP A 67 5.14 -11.71 2.24
N ASP A 68 5.52 -12.63 3.12
CA ASP A 68 6.07 -13.93 2.75
C ASP A 68 5.00 -14.91 2.26
N SER A 69 3.73 -14.71 2.63
CA SER A 69 2.62 -15.57 2.21
C SER A 69 2.09 -15.32 0.80
N PHE A 70 2.53 -14.25 0.12
CA PHE A 70 2.02 -13.89 -1.20
C PHE A 70 3.14 -13.86 -2.26
N PRO A 71 2.89 -14.42 -3.48
CA PRO A 71 3.83 -14.29 -4.59
C PRO A 71 4.01 -12.83 -4.98
N LYS A 72 5.26 -12.47 -5.28
CA LYS A 72 5.74 -11.15 -5.66
C LYS A 72 7.11 -11.27 -6.32
N ARG A 73 7.44 -10.35 -7.23
CA ARG A 73 8.78 -10.23 -7.79
C ARG A 73 9.64 -9.31 -6.90
N HIS A 74 10.96 -9.39 -7.05
CA HIS A 74 11.87 -8.49 -6.35
C HIS A 74 11.55 -7.01 -6.66
N GLY A 75 11.41 -6.19 -5.62
CA GLY A 75 11.08 -4.77 -5.74
C GLY A 75 9.62 -4.46 -6.07
N GLU A 76 8.72 -5.45 -6.02
CA GLU A 76 7.28 -5.21 -6.10
C GLU A 76 6.66 -5.08 -4.71
N ASP A 77 5.65 -4.23 -4.62
CA ASP A 77 4.78 -4.14 -3.46
C ASP A 77 3.64 -5.15 -3.54
N LEU A 78 2.96 -5.36 -2.42
CA LEU A 78 1.73 -6.14 -2.38
C LEU A 78 0.53 -5.20 -2.23
N PHE A 79 -0.55 -5.51 -2.93
CA PHE A 79 -1.76 -4.70 -2.96
C PHE A 79 -2.95 -5.51 -2.48
N PHE A 80 -3.71 -4.94 -1.56
CA PHE A 80 -4.80 -5.63 -0.90
C PHE A 80 -6.07 -4.80 -0.81
N PHE A 81 -7.21 -5.44 -0.96
CA PHE A 81 -8.45 -4.95 -0.39
C PHE A 81 -8.58 -5.46 1.05
N THR A 82 -8.97 -4.58 1.96
CA THR A 82 -9.27 -4.95 3.34
C THR A 82 -10.53 -4.23 3.80
N GLN A 83 -11.30 -4.92 4.64
CA GLN A 83 -12.41 -4.31 5.35
C GLN A 83 -11.91 -3.70 6.65
N LEU A 84 -12.29 -2.46 6.90
CA LEU A 84 -12.00 -1.74 8.12
C LEU A 84 -12.98 -2.13 9.22
N THR A 85 -12.46 -2.49 10.40
CA THR A 85 -13.29 -2.72 11.60
C THR A 85 -13.33 -1.44 12.45
N LYS A 86 -14.52 -1.00 12.83
CA LYS A 86 -14.72 0.15 13.73
C LYS A 86 -15.00 -0.31 15.16
N LYS A 87 -14.42 0.38 16.14
CA LYS A 87 -14.78 0.29 17.56
C LYS A 87 -15.23 1.69 18.00
N GLY A 88 -16.53 1.92 17.98
CA GLY A 88 -17.10 3.27 18.10
C GLY A 88 -16.72 4.14 16.90
N ARG A 89 -16.20 5.34 17.15
CA ARG A 89 -15.73 6.26 16.10
C ARG A 89 -14.33 5.94 15.57
N HIS A 90 -13.60 5.05 16.24
CA HIS A 90 -12.21 4.74 15.89
C HIS A 90 -12.15 3.51 15.01
N VAL A 91 -11.27 3.53 14.02
CA VAL A 91 -10.98 2.36 13.21
C VAL A 91 -9.82 1.59 13.84
N VAL A 92 -9.97 0.28 13.99
CA VAL A 92 -8.96 -0.58 14.60
C VAL A 92 -7.79 -0.71 13.62
N ARG A 93 -6.58 -0.47 14.11
CA ARG A 93 -5.30 -0.55 13.36
C ARG A 93 -4.25 -1.40 14.08
N GLN A 94 -4.68 -2.21 15.04
CA GLN A 94 -3.85 -3.18 15.74
C GLN A 94 -3.64 -4.42 14.88
N ILE A 95 -2.47 -5.05 15.00
CA ILE A 95 -2.21 -6.39 14.49
C ILE A 95 -2.64 -7.41 15.55
N SER A 96 -3.09 -8.60 15.13
CA SER A 96 -3.53 -9.64 16.07
C SER A 96 -2.34 -10.25 16.82
N GLY A 97 -2.58 -10.68 18.07
CA GLY A 97 -1.67 -11.58 18.79
C GLY A 97 -0.32 -11.01 19.26
N GLY A 98 -0.02 -9.73 19.01
CA GLY A 98 1.28 -9.14 19.39
C GLY A 98 1.23 -7.64 19.70
N PRO A 99 2.35 -7.05 20.16
CA PRO A 99 2.44 -5.61 20.48
C PRO A 99 2.51 -4.71 19.23
N GLY A 100 2.45 -5.29 18.03
CA GLY A 100 2.54 -4.57 16.76
C GLY A 100 1.32 -3.69 16.46
N LYS A 101 1.57 -2.50 15.93
CA LYS A 101 0.50 -1.58 15.49
C LYS A 101 0.93 -0.77 14.28
N TRP A 102 -0.05 -0.39 13.46
CA TRP A 102 0.13 0.63 12.43
C TRP A 102 -0.02 2.02 13.05
N HIS A 103 1.03 2.84 12.93
CA HIS A 103 1.00 4.25 13.31
C HIS A 103 0.79 5.10 12.06
N GLN A 104 -0.18 6.02 12.09
CA GLN A 104 -0.42 6.91 10.95
C GLN A 104 0.67 7.99 10.94
N ASP A 105 1.48 8.02 9.89
CA ASP A 105 2.53 9.03 9.72
C ASP A 105 1.92 10.34 9.22
N TYR A 106 1.19 10.27 8.10
CA TYR A 106 0.51 11.44 7.52
C TYR A 106 -0.70 11.03 6.67
N LYS A 107 -1.51 12.04 6.35
CA LYS A 107 -2.65 11.96 5.44
C LYS A 107 -2.40 12.99 4.33
N ASP A 108 -2.47 12.54 3.09
CA ASP A 108 -2.30 13.43 1.95
C ASP A 108 -3.53 14.34 1.77
N PRO A 109 -3.37 15.48 1.06
CA PRO A 109 -4.50 16.22 0.54
C PRO A 109 -5.45 15.31 -0.25
N PRO A 110 -6.76 15.57 -0.25
CA PRO A 110 -7.71 14.81 -1.06
C PRO A 110 -7.31 14.81 -2.53
N LEU A 111 -7.46 13.67 -3.19
CA LEU A 111 -7.12 13.45 -4.60
C LEU A 111 -8.42 13.27 -5.39
N ASP A 112 -8.71 14.18 -6.31
CA ASP A 112 -9.84 14.02 -7.23
C ASP A 112 -9.43 13.13 -8.41
N VAL A 113 -10.16 12.04 -8.61
CA VAL A 113 -9.91 11.03 -9.64
C VAL A 113 -11.09 10.99 -10.59
N SER A 114 -10.84 11.17 -11.89
CA SER A 114 -11.84 10.99 -12.94
C SER A 114 -12.05 9.51 -13.20
N ILE A 115 -13.29 9.05 -13.05
CA ILE A 115 -13.71 7.68 -13.39
C ILE A 115 -14.04 7.63 -14.89
N ASP A 116 -14.83 8.60 -15.34
CA ASP A 116 -15.22 8.85 -16.72
C ASP A 116 -15.40 10.38 -16.94
N PRO A 117 -15.75 10.86 -18.15
CA PRO A 117 -15.91 12.29 -18.41
C PRO A 117 -16.93 13.02 -17.51
N ASN A 118 -17.91 12.29 -16.97
CA ASN A 118 -19.03 12.83 -16.19
C ASN A 118 -18.95 12.46 -14.70
N CYS A 119 -18.06 11.55 -14.31
CA CYS A 119 -17.92 11.06 -12.94
C CYS A 119 -16.52 11.32 -12.38
N LYS A 120 -16.48 11.97 -11.20
CA LYS A 120 -15.26 12.15 -10.39
C LYS A 120 -15.52 11.69 -8.97
N VAL A 121 -14.47 11.17 -8.34
CA VAL A 121 -14.48 10.76 -6.94
C VAL A 121 -13.30 11.36 -6.21
N THR A 122 -13.50 11.73 -4.94
CA THR A 122 -12.44 12.24 -4.08
C THR A 122 -11.88 11.11 -3.22
N ALA A 123 -10.64 10.72 -3.49
CA ALA A 123 -9.90 9.73 -2.73
C ALA A 123 -9.09 10.38 -1.59
N ILE A 124 -8.91 9.62 -0.52
CA ILE A 124 -8.00 9.96 0.58
C ILE A 124 -6.94 8.89 0.68
N ARG A 125 -5.67 9.30 0.63
CA ARG A 125 -4.52 8.44 0.95
C ARG A 125 -3.96 8.75 2.33
N LYS A 126 -3.77 7.70 3.13
CA LYS A 126 -3.09 7.74 4.43
C LYS A 126 -1.87 6.83 4.40
N VAL A 127 -0.80 7.26 5.06
CA VAL A 127 0.44 6.50 5.15
C VAL A 127 0.66 6.08 6.59
N PHE A 128 1.00 4.81 6.78
CA PHE A 128 1.28 4.22 8.07
C PHE A 128 2.64 3.55 8.08
N THR A 129 3.34 3.63 9.22
CA THR A 129 4.51 2.80 9.52
C THR A 129 4.13 1.74 10.56
N TYR A 130 4.66 0.52 10.41
CA TYR A 130 4.52 -0.53 11.44
C TYR A 130 5.46 -0.29 12.60
N HIS A 131 4.95 -0.34 13.83
CA HIS A 131 5.71 -0.19 15.07
C HIS A 131 5.56 -1.42 15.96
N ASN A 132 6.68 -2.01 16.32
CA ASN A 132 6.81 -3.06 17.32
C ASN A 132 8.24 -3.04 17.88
N PRO A 133 8.51 -2.30 18.98
CA PRO A 133 9.88 -2.15 19.52
C PRO A 133 10.59 -3.45 19.91
N LYS A 134 9.86 -4.57 20.03
CA LYS A 134 10.39 -5.88 20.38
C LYS A 134 10.72 -6.76 19.16
N SER A 135 10.49 -6.26 17.94
CA SER A 135 10.76 -6.97 16.70
C SER A 135 11.82 -6.24 15.88
N ASP A 136 12.68 -7.02 15.23
CA ASP A 136 13.60 -6.59 14.17
C ASP A 136 12.90 -5.93 12.96
N HIS A 137 11.61 -6.19 12.77
CA HIS A 137 10.78 -5.55 11.75
C HIS A 137 10.24 -4.17 12.16
N ASN A 138 10.57 -3.66 13.36
CA ASN A 138 10.13 -2.34 13.81
C ASN A 138 10.47 -1.25 12.79
N GLY A 139 9.48 -0.47 12.37
CA GLY A 139 9.67 0.64 11.44
C GLY A 139 9.96 0.24 10.00
N SER A 140 10.09 -1.06 9.69
CA SER A 140 10.54 -1.57 8.39
C SER A 140 9.43 -1.72 7.34
N TRP A 141 8.19 -1.44 7.70
CA TRP A 141 7.04 -1.64 6.82
C TRP A 141 6.21 -0.36 6.70
N LEU A 142 5.80 -0.07 5.47
CA LEU A 142 4.87 0.99 5.12
C LEU A 142 3.55 0.39 4.64
N LEU A 143 2.46 1.06 4.96
CA LEU A 143 1.15 0.78 4.43
C LEU A 143 0.53 2.08 3.89
N PHE A 144 0.19 2.09 2.61
CA PHE A 144 -0.56 3.19 1.99
C PHE A 144 -2.01 2.77 1.86
N GLU A 145 -2.91 3.43 2.60
CA GLU A 145 -4.35 3.14 2.62
C GLU A 145 -5.08 4.17 1.75
N TYR A 146 -5.79 3.69 0.74
CA TYR A 146 -6.64 4.47 -0.16
C TYR A 146 -8.11 4.21 0.18
N SER A 147 -8.88 5.28 0.33
CA SER A 147 -10.29 5.23 0.68
C SER A 147 -11.12 6.18 -0.19
N LEU A 148 -12.39 5.83 -0.39
CA LEU A 148 -13.40 6.65 -1.06
C LEU A 148 -14.54 6.93 -0.06
N PRO A 149 -14.39 7.92 0.85
CA PRO A 149 -15.28 8.09 1.99
C PRO A 149 -16.75 8.38 1.63
N SER A 150 -16.99 8.94 0.45
CA SER A 150 -18.34 9.19 -0.07
C SER A 150 -19.04 7.93 -0.59
N LEU A 151 -18.29 6.86 -0.87
CA LEU A 151 -18.81 5.61 -1.43
C LEU A 151 -18.75 4.44 -0.44
N SER A 152 -17.68 4.33 0.34
CA SER A 152 -17.54 3.28 1.36
C SER A 152 -16.82 3.80 2.59
N GLN A 153 -17.35 3.39 3.74
CA GLN A 153 -16.79 3.68 5.06
C GLN A 153 -15.93 2.54 5.61
N LEU A 154 -15.90 1.40 4.90
CA LEU A 154 -15.30 0.15 5.37
C LEU A 154 -14.28 -0.42 4.39
N THR A 155 -14.53 -0.36 3.08
CA THR A 155 -13.64 -0.94 2.07
C THR A 155 -12.53 0.02 1.70
N VAL A 156 -11.29 -0.45 1.81
CA VAL A 156 -10.09 0.29 1.40
C VAL A 156 -9.16 -0.58 0.57
N LEU A 157 -8.34 0.07 -0.25
CA LEU A 157 -7.20 -0.54 -0.93
C LEU A 157 -5.93 -0.17 -0.17
N CYS A 158 -5.07 -1.14 0.06
CA CYS A 158 -3.82 -0.99 0.80
C CYS A 158 -2.63 -1.47 -0.03
N GLN A 159 -1.60 -0.63 -0.15
CA GLN A 159 -0.29 -1.02 -0.67
C GLN A 159 0.64 -1.29 0.51
N LEU A 160 1.08 -2.53 0.68
CA LEU A 160 2.07 -2.94 1.65
C LEU A 160 3.46 -2.91 1.00
N ARG A 161 4.40 -2.18 1.61
CA ARG A 161 5.77 -2.00 1.12
C ARG A 161 6.78 -2.26 2.22
N LYS A 162 7.83 -3.03 1.90
CA LYS A 162 9.02 -3.17 2.75
C LYS A 162 9.93 -1.96 2.51
N LYS A 163 10.39 -1.29 3.58
CA LYS A 163 11.42 -0.25 3.45
C LYS A 163 12.73 -0.91 3.08
N GLU A 164 13.38 -0.39 2.04
CA GLU A 164 14.77 -0.72 1.72
C GLU A 164 15.65 -0.40 2.92
N VAL A 165 16.45 -1.36 3.37
CA VAL A 165 17.43 -1.13 4.44
C VAL A 165 18.54 -0.27 3.85
N HIS A 166 18.49 1.04 4.05
CA HIS A 166 19.62 1.89 3.75
C HIS A 166 20.72 1.58 4.78
N ASN A 167 21.79 0.89 4.36
CA ASN A 167 22.95 0.65 5.21
C ASN A 167 23.49 2.01 5.71
N PRO A 168 23.51 2.30 7.03
CA PRO A 168 23.86 3.62 7.55
C PRO A 168 25.26 4.11 7.16
N GLU A 169 26.18 3.21 6.82
CA GLU A 169 27.57 3.54 6.43
C GLU A 169 27.69 4.45 5.20
N GLN A 170 26.72 4.43 4.28
CA GLN A 170 26.77 5.31 3.10
C GLN A 170 26.22 6.72 3.37
N SER A 171 25.42 6.89 4.43
CA SER A 171 24.78 8.17 4.76
C SER A 171 25.76 9.17 5.42
N THR A 172 26.70 8.67 6.22
CA THR A 172 27.71 9.50 6.91
C THR A 172 28.73 10.09 5.91
N THR A 173 29.04 9.35 4.85
CA THR A 173 29.99 9.77 3.81
C THR A 173 29.41 10.88 2.90
N LYS A 174 28.11 10.81 2.55
CA LYS A 174 27.43 11.90 1.81
C LYS A 174 27.24 13.16 2.67
N LYS A 175 26.97 13.00 3.97
CA LYS A 175 26.87 14.14 4.91
C LYS A 175 28.23 14.83 5.08
N ARG A 176 29.33 14.07 5.20
CA ARG A 176 30.71 14.61 5.21
C ARG A 176 31.09 15.33 3.91
N LYS A 177 30.73 14.80 2.73
CA LYS A 177 30.97 15.48 1.45
C LYS A 177 30.20 16.80 1.29
N ARG A 178 28.93 16.85 1.73
CA ARG A 178 28.13 18.10 1.70
C ARG A 178 28.66 19.16 2.68
N VAL A 179 29.11 18.75 3.87
CA VAL A 179 29.70 19.67 4.86
C VAL A 179 31.05 20.22 4.39
N LEU A 180 31.87 19.41 3.72
CA LEU A 180 33.18 19.83 3.18
C LEU A 180 33.04 20.76 1.94
N GLN A 181 32.01 20.57 1.10
CA GLN A 181 31.71 21.50 0.00
C GLN A 181 31.14 22.85 0.48
N GLN A 182 30.39 22.87 1.58
CA GLN A 182 29.86 24.12 2.16
C GLN A 182 30.92 24.93 2.92
N SER A 183 31.93 24.28 3.52
CA SER A 183 33.02 24.98 4.21
C SER A 183 34.03 25.62 3.24
N THR A 184 34.24 25.02 2.06
CA THR A 184 35.13 25.55 1.02
C THR A 184 34.53 26.74 0.26
N THR A 185 33.20 26.82 0.13
CA THR A 185 32.51 27.99 -0.48
C THR A 185 32.40 29.18 0.46
N LYS A 186 32.35 28.98 1.79
CA LYS A 186 32.29 30.09 2.77
C LYS A 186 33.63 30.80 2.98
N LYS A 187 34.77 30.15 2.73
CA LYS A 187 36.11 30.76 2.87
C LYS A 187 36.48 31.72 1.73
N ARG A 188 35.82 31.65 0.56
CA ARG A 188 36.07 32.55 -0.59
C ARG A 188 35.29 33.88 -0.55
N LYS A 189 34.34 34.06 0.38
CA LYS A 189 33.52 35.29 0.50
C LYS A 189 33.92 36.24 1.65
N LYS A 190 35.01 35.97 2.37
CA LYS A 190 35.51 36.82 3.47
C LYS A 190 36.91 37.40 3.18
N GLY A 191 37.21 37.66 1.92
CA GLY A 191 38.44 38.30 1.48
C GLY A 191 38.13 39.32 0.38
N CYS A 192 37.48 40.41 0.77
CA CYS A 192 37.49 41.71 0.12
C CYS A 192 37.09 42.72 1.19
#